data_AF-U5U419-F1
#
_entry.id   AF-U5U419-F1
#
_cell.length_a   1.000
_cell.length_b   1.000
_cell.length_c   1.000
_cell.angle_alpha   90.00
_cell.angle_beta   90.00
_cell.angle_gamma   90.00
#
_symmetry.space_group_name_H-M   'P 1'
#
loop_
_entity.id
_entity.type
_entity.pdbx_description
1 polymer ?
#
loop_
_entity_poly.entity_id
_entity_poly.type
_entity_poly.pdbx_seq_one_letter_code
_entity_poly.pdbx_strand_id
1 'polypeptide(L)'
;FVDGLRNEIQVVITVLSLNPADLYDVVAINAASASTQIAGLPFSGPIGGVRVALIDGQWVAFPTVEQLEKAVFNMVVAGRIVSGSGADADVAIMMVEAEATENVIDLIEAGAQAPSESVVAEGLEASKPFIAALCTAQQELAAKASKPTGDFPLFPPYQSDVFDAVASAAQIPLNEALTIAGKAERESKLDEVKAQVLEQVSDQFAGREKEIGAAFRALTKKSVRQRILTDHFRIDGRGVTDIRSLSAEVAIIPRTHGSALFERGETQILGVTTLDMVKMAQQVD
;
A
#
# COMPACT_ATOMS: atom_id res chain seq x y z
N PHE A 1 8.07 0.83 10.79
CA PHE A 1 9.01 1.56 11.65
C PHE A 1 8.31 2.75 12.27
N VAL A 2 8.81 3.27 13.38
CA VAL A 2 8.31 4.52 13.95
C VAL A 2 8.56 5.70 13.00
N ASP A 3 7.65 6.67 12.99
CA ASP A 3 7.80 7.88 12.19
C ASP A 3 9.03 8.68 12.63
N GLY A 4 9.73 9.27 11.65
CA GLY A 4 10.93 10.07 11.91
C GLY A 4 12.24 9.25 11.98
N LEU A 5 12.20 7.92 11.87
CA LEU A 5 13.42 7.13 11.70
C LEU A 5 14.11 7.50 10.37
N ARG A 6 15.41 7.82 10.43
CA ARG A 6 16.22 8.21 9.25
C ARG A 6 17.47 7.36 9.03
N ASN A 7 17.77 6.45 9.95
CA ASN A 7 18.82 5.47 9.75
C ASN A 7 18.51 4.64 8.49
N GLU A 8 19.53 4.38 7.70
CA GLU A 8 19.43 3.43 6.61
C GLU A 8 19.24 2.03 7.19
N ILE A 9 18.15 1.37 6.81
CA ILE A 9 17.84 0.00 7.20
C ILE A 9 17.86 -0.85 5.95
N GLN A 10 18.71 -1.87 5.93
CA GLN A 10 18.81 -2.83 4.85
C GLN A 10 18.30 -4.19 5.33
N VAL A 11 17.44 -4.82 4.52
CA VAL A 11 17.03 -6.20 4.70
C VAL A 11 17.45 -6.97 3.46
N VAL A 12 18.24 -8.03 3.65
CA VAL A 12 18.73 -8.88 2.56
C VAL A 12 18.20 -10.28 2.80
N ILE A 13 17.44 -10.80 1.84
CA ILE A 13 16.96 -12.18 1.84
C ILE A 13 17.67 -12.93 0.72
N THR A 14 18.24 -14.07 1.05
CA THR A 14 18.90 -14.96 0.10
C THR A 14 18.19 -16.30 0.11
N VAL A 15 17.66 -16.71 -1.04
CA VAL A 15 17.06 -18.04 -1.21
C VAL A 15 18.20 -19.05 -1.38
N LEU A 16 18.54 -19.76 -0.31
CA LEU A 16 19.65 -20.73 -0.30
C LEU A 16 19.23 -22.13 -0.78
N SER A 17 17.95 -22.47 -0.59
CA SER A 17 17.38 -23.75 -0.99
C SER A 17 15.91 -23.53 -1.31
N LEU A 18 15.44 -24.16 -2.38
CA LEU A 18 14.06 -24.10 -2.83
C LEU A 18 13.65 -25.48 -3.32
N ASN A 19 12.57 -26.01 -2.74
CA ASN A 19 11.85 -27.10 -3.36
C ASN A 19 11.11 -26.54 -4.58
N PRO A 20 11.27 -27.11 -5.80
CA PRO A 20 10.62 -26.60 -7.00
C PRO A 20 9.08 -26.52 -6.93
N ALA A 21 8.45 -27.28 -6.02
CA ALA A 21 7.01 -27.25 -5.80
C ALA A 21 6.54 -26.07 -4.92
N ASP A 22 7.45 -25.35 -4.25
CA ASP A 22 7.12 -24.31 -3.28
C ASP A 22 7.37 -22.90 -3.84
N LEU A 23 6.62 -21.93 -3.32
CA LEU A 23 6.82 -20.51 -3.60
C LEU A 23 7.56 -19.83 -2.43
N TYR A 24 8.70 -19.22 -2.73
CA TYR A 24 9.59 -18.68 -1.69
C TYR A 24 9.18 -17.29 -1.17
N ASP A 25 8.41 -16.53 -1.94
CA ASP A 25 8.14 -15.11 -1.72
C ASP A 25 7.51 -14.82 -0.35
N VAL A 26 6.48 -15.57 0.04
CA VAL A 26 5.82 -15.41 1.35
C VAL A 26 6.67 -15.94 2.49
N VAL A 27 7.54 -16.92 2.26
CA VAL A 27 8.56 -17.33 3.23
C VAL A 27 9.56 -16.20 3.46
N ALA A 28 9.99 -15.53 2.37
CA ALA A 28 10.90 -14.40 2.42
C ALA A 28 10.30 -13.20 3.18
N ILE A 29 9.00 -12.92 3.05
CA ILE A 29 8.30 -11.89 3.85
C ILE A 29 8.45 -12.17 5.35
N ASN A 30 8.19 -13.41 5.78
CA ASN A 30 8.31 -13.79 7.18
C ASN A 30 9.76 -13.75 7.68
N ALA A 31 10.73 -14.14 6.86
CA ALA A 31 12.15 -14.04 7.19
C ALA A 31 12.63 -12.58 7.31
N ALA A 32 12.15 -11.70 6.43
CA ALA A 32 12.41 -10.26 6.50
C ALA A 32 11.84 -9.64 7.78
N SER A 33 10.61 -9.99 8.13
CA SER A 33 10.00 -9.57 9.39
C SER A 33 10.76 -10.09 10.61
N ALA A 34 11.05 -11.39 10.66
CA ALA A 34 11.71 -12.03 11.79
C ALA A 34 13.12 -11.44 12.04
N SER A 35 13.91 -11.26 10.98
CA SER A 35 15.24 -10.64 11.08
C SER A 35 15.18 -9.20 11.55
N THR A 36 14.22 -8.41 11.04
CA THR A 36 13.99 -7.03 11.49
C THR A 36 13.54 -6.99 12.96
N GLN A 37 12.69 -7.92 13.37
CA GLN A 37 12.16 -8.01 14.73
C GLN A 37 13.27 -8.24 15.76
N ILE A 38 14.24 -9.10 15.46
CA ILE A 38 15.35 -9.41 16.38
C ILE A 38 16.52 -8.42 16.31
N ALA A 39 16.48 -7.47 15.35
CA ALA A 39 17.56 -6.51 15.13
C ALA A 39 17.64 -5.40 16.19
N GLY A 40 16.64 -5.27 17.08
CA GLY A 40 16.59 -4.20 18.09
C GLY A 40 16.21 -2.84 17.49
N LEU A 41 15.46 -2.83 16.38
CA LEU A 41 15.00 -1.62 15.70
C LEU A 41 13.65 -1.14 16.26
N PRO A 42 13.32 0.16 16.17
CA PRO A 42 12.00 0.69 16.55
C PRO A 42 10.96 0.34 15.47
N PHE A 43 10.55 -0.92 15.46
CA PHE A 43 9.70 -1.56 14.47
C PHE A 43 8.47 -2.18 15.13
N SER A 44 7.28 -1.86 14.62
CA SER A 44 5.99 -2.36 15.12
C SER A 44 5.63 -3.74 14.55
N GLY A 45 6.55 -4.69 14.66
CA GLY A 45 6.37 -6.07 14.23
C GLY A 45 5.88 -7.01 15.34
N PRO A 46 5.88 -8.33 15.06
CA PRO A 46 6.21 -8.92 13.77
C PRO A 46 5.07 -8.77 12.73
N ILE A 47 5.42 -8.96 11.47
CA ILE A 47 4.52 -9.08 10.32
C ILE A 47 4.47 -10.55 9.89
N GLY A 48 3.27 -11.10 9.80
CA GLY A 48 3.01 -12.41 9.18
C GLY A 48 2.61 -12.20 7.73
N GLY A 49 3.28 -12.89 6.81
CA GLY A 49 2.94 -12.90 5.37
C GLY A 49 2.50 -14.30 4.93
N VAL A 50 1.35 -14.43 4.29
CA VAL A 50 0.81 -15.71 3.84
C VAL A 50 0.25 -15.59 2.44
N ARG A 51 0.42 -16.63 1.64
CA ARG A 51 -0.38 -16.83 0.42
C ARG A 51 -1.56 -17.73 0.76
N VAL A 52 -2.75 -17.29 0.41
CA VAL A 52 -3.96 -18.12 0.40
C VAL A 52 -4.48 -18.22 -1.02
N ALA A 53 -4.85 -19.42 -1.44
CA ALA A 53 -5.46 -19.66 -2.75
C ALA A 53 -6.79 -20.37 -2.60
N LEU A 54 -7.78 -19.98 -3.39
CA LEU A 54 -9.10 -20.62 -3.40
C LEU A 54 -9.07 -21.83 -4.33
N ILE A 55 -9.02 -23.02 -3.75
CA ILE A 55 -8.90 -24.30 -4.45
C ILE A 55 -10.05 -25.19 -4.00
N ASP A 56 -10.87 -25.68 -4.94
CA ASP A 56 -12.01 -26.56 -4.66
C ASP A 56 -12.93 -26.05 -3.53
N GLY A 57 -13.13 -24.72 -3.46
CA GLY A 57 -13.96 -24.05 -2.45
C GLY A 57 -13.29 -23.83 -1.08
N GLN A 58 -12.00 -24.14 -0.95
CA GLN A 58 -11.22 -23.96 0.28
C GLN A 58 -10.07 -22.96 0.09
N TRP A 59 -9.87 -22.07 1.07
CA TRP A 59 -8.69 -21.21 1.14
C TRP A 59 -7.50 -21.97 1.73
N VAL A 60 -6.60 -22.41 0.85
CA VAL A 60 -5.39 -23.16 1.19
C VAL A 60 -4.24 -22.19 1.44
N ALA A 61 -3.63 -22.25 2.62
CA ALA A 61 -2.45 -21.46 2.96
C ALA A 61 -1.17 -22.13 2.47
N PHE A 62 -0.21 -21.32 1.99
CA PHE A 62 1.06 -21.76 1.39
C PHE A 62 0.84 -22.86 0.34
N PRO A 63 -0.01 -22.62 -0.69
CA PRO A 63 -0.24 -23.60 -1.74
C PRO A 63 1.06 -23.84 -2.51
N THR A 64 1.24 -25.09 -2.94
CA THR A 64 2.29 -25.48 -3.88
C THR A 64 1.97 -25.00 -5.30
N VAL A 65 2.97 -25.03 -6.18
CA VAL A 65 2.82 -24.72 -7.61
C VAL A 65 1.73 -25.59 -8.25
N GLU A 66 1.71 -26.89 -7.96
CA GLU A 66 0.68 -27.82 -8.49
C GLU A 66 -0.72 -27.49 -7.96
N GLN A 67 -0.83 -27.11 -6.68
CA GLN A 67 -2.11 -26.71 -6.11
C GLN A 67 -2.68 -25.44 -6.76
N LEU A 68 -1.81 -24.51 -7.16
CA LEU A 68 -2.24 -23.28 -7.84
C LEU A 68 -2.82 -23.51 -9.22
N GLU A 69 -2.50 -24.61 -9.91
CA GLU A 69 -3.10 -24.95 -11.21
C GLU A 69 -4.62 -25.15 -11.10
N LYS A 70 -5.12 -25.47 -9.89
CA LYS A 70 -6.55 -25.67 -9.56
C LYS A 70 -7.16 -24.48 -8.81
N ALA A 71 -6.38 -23.42 -8.57
CA ALA A 71 -6.88 -22.26 -7.85
C ALA A 71 -7.69 -21.36 -8.78
N VAL A 72 -8.82 -20.85 -8.33
CA VAL A 72 -9.56 -19.78 -9.03
C VAL A 72 -9.08 -18.38 -8.63
N PHE A 73 -8.40 -18.27 -7.49
CA PHE A 73 -7.88 -17.01 -6.97
C PHE A 73 -6.61 -17.26 -6.15
N ASN A 74 -5.62 -16.38 -6.31
CA ASN A 74 -4.32 -16.43 -5.64
C ASN A 74 -4.10 -15.08 -4.93
N MET A 75 -3.92 -15.11 -3.61
CA MET A 75 -3.83 -13.88 -2.81
C MET A 75 -2.74 -13.96 -1.76
N VAL A 76 -1.81 -13.01 -1.80
CA VAL A 76 -0.83 -12.77 -0.74
C VAL A 76 -1.37 -11.70 0.19
N VAL A 77 -1.36 -12.00 1.49
CA VAL A 77 -1.80 -11.10 2.56
C VAL A 77 -0.70 -10.97 3.59
N ALA A 78 -0.43 -9.75 4.03
CA ALA A 78 0.46 -9.50 5.16
C ALA A 78 -0.22 -8.60 6.21
N GLY A 79 0.02 -8.90 7.48
CA GLY A 79 -0.59 -8.19 8.59
C GLY A 79 0.13 -8.42 9.92
N ARG A 80 -0.45 -7.85 10.99
CA ARG A 80 0.05 -8.01 12.36
C ARG A 80 -1.09 -8.22 13.34
N ILE A 81 -0.78 -8.86 14.46
CA ILE A 81 -1.69 -8.93 15.60
C ILE A 81 -1.78 -7.55 16.25
N VAL A 82 -3.00 -7.06 16.50
CA VAL A 82 -3.26 -5.81 17.22
C VAL A 82 -3.79 -6.03 18.62
N SER A 83 -4.50 -7.13 18.85
CA SER A 83 -4.97 -7.56 20.18
C SER A 83 -5.27 -9.06 20.18
N GLY A 84 -5.44 -9.65 21.37
CA GLY A 84 -5.71 -11.09 21.51
C GLY A 84 -4.49 -11.98 21.21
N SER A 85 -4.74 -13.29 21.17
CA SER A 85 -3.72 -14.32 20.89
C SER A 85 -4.39 -15.61 20.43
N GLY A 86 -3.67 -16.44 19.67
CA GLY A 86 -4.20 -17.73 19.21
C GLY A 86 -5.43 -17.55 18.32
N ALA A 87 -6.50 -18.30 18.60
CA ALA A 87 -7.75 -18.26 17.82
C ALA A 87 -8.51 -16.94 17.93
N ASP A 88 -8.31 -16.17 19.02
CA ASP A 88 -8.98 -14.90 19.27
C ASP A 88 -8.11 -13.69 18.89
N ALA A 89 -7.01 -13.91 18.14
CA ALA A 89 -6.13 -12.84 17.71
C ALA A 89 -6.84 -11.94 16.68
N ASP A 90 -6.95 -10.66 17.00
CA ASP A 90 -7.36 -9.65 16.04
C ASP A 90 -6.17 -9.26 15.17
N VAL A 91 -6.30 -9.50 13.86
CA VAL A 91 -5.25 -9.27 12.87
C VAL A 91 -5.62 -8.08 12.00
N ALA A 92 -4.78 -7.05 12.05
CA ALA A 92 -4.83 -5.95 11.12
C ALA A 92 -4.08 -6.32 9.83
N ILE A 93 -4.83 -6.49 8.74
CA ILE A 93 -4.27 -6.63 7.39
C ILE A 93 -3.66 -5.29 6.96
N MET A 94 -2.44 -5.34 6.44
CA MET A 94 -1.64 -4.16 6.09
C MET A 94 -1.28 -4.10 4.60
N MET A 95 -1.24 -5.25 3.93
CA MET A 95 -0.93 -5.37 2.50
C MET A 95 -1.70 -6.55 1.91
N VAL A 96 -2.20 -6.37 0.69
CA VAL A 96 -2.85 -7.41 -0.12
C VAL A 96 -2.34 -7.27 -1.55
N GLU A 97 -1.89 -8.37 -2.13
CA GLU A 97 -1.56 -8.51 -3.55
C GLU A 97 -2.28 -9.77 -4.06
N ALA A 98 -3.17 -9.62 -5.04
CA ALA A 98 -4.07 -10.71 -5.42
C ALA A 98 -4.42 -10.69 -6.90
N GLU A 99 -4.72 -11.88 -7.43
CA GLU A 99 -5.01 -12.11 -8.84
C GLU A 99 -5.94 -13.31 -9.01
N ALA A 100 -6.69 -13.32 -10.11
CA ALA A 100 -7.24 -14.56 -10.66
C ALA A 100 -6.13 -15.34 -11.38
N THR A 101 -6.29 -16.65 -11.52
CA THR A 101 -5.28 -17.52 -12.18
C THR A 101 -5.54 -17.67 -13.67
N GLU A 102 -4.56 -18.20 -14.41
CA GLU A 102 -4.65 -18.42 -15.86
C GLU A 102 -5.84 -19.33 -16.26
N ASN A 103 -6.13 -20.37 -15.46
CA ASN A 103 -7.18 -21.35 -15.74
C ASN A 103 -8.54 -20.99 -15.11
N VAL A 104 -8.69 -19.79 -14.53
CA VAL A 104 -9.88 -19.40 -13.74
C VAL A 104 -11.19 -19.57 -14.52
N ILE A 105 -11.22 -19.26 -15.82
CA ILE A 105 -12.43 -19.35 -16.64
C ILE A 105 -12.85 -20.80 -16.80
N ASP A 106 -11.91 -21.69 -17.17
CA ASP A 106 -12.17 -23.12 -17.35
C ASP A 106 -12.66 -23.77 -16.04
N LEU A 107 -12.06 -23.38 -14.91
CA LEU A 107 -12.46 -23.87 -13.59
C LEU A 107 -13.89 -23.43 -13.23
N ILE A 108 -14.24 -22.16 -13.50
CA ILE A 108 -15.61 -21.66 -13.26
C ILE A 108 -16.62 -22.37 -14.17
N GLU A 109 -16.29 -22.57 -15.45
CA GLU A 109 -17.14 -23.32 -16.38
C GLU A 109 -17.31 -24.78 -15.95
N ALA A 110 -16.28 -25.38 -15.33
CA ALA A 110 -16.34 -26.71 -14.73
C ALA A 110 -17.09 -26.75 -13.37
N GLY A 111 -17.58 -25.61 -12.88
CA GLY A 111 -18.43 -25.50 -11.69
C GLY A 111 -17.75 -24.94 -10.44
N ALA A 112 -16.51 -24.45 -10.54
CA ALA A 112 -15.86 -23.77 -9.43
C ALA A 112 -16.51 -22.41 -9.13
N GLN A 113 -16.40 -21.97 -7.87
CA GLN A 113 -16.94 -20.68 -7.44
C GLN A 113 -16.13 -19.53 -8.03
N ALA A 114 -16.80 -18.57 -8.67
CA ALA A 114 -16.15 -17.36 -9.18
C ALA A 114 -15.65 -16.44 -8.03
N PRO A 115 -14.48 -15.80 -8.16
CA PRO A 115 -13.91 -14.96 -7.12
C PRO A 115 -14.53 -13.54 -7.10
N SER A 116 -15.79 -13.44 -6.69
CA SER A 116 -16.46 -12.15 -6.45
C SER A 116 -15.90 -11.42 -5.22
N GLU A 117 -16.29 -10.15 -5.01
CA GLU A 117 -15.83 -9.36 -3.86
C GLU A 117 -16.12 -10.00 -2.51
N SER A 118 -17.27 -10.69 -2.37
CA SER A 118 -17.61 -11.43 -1.15
C SER A 118 -16.65 -12.59 -0.91
N VAL A 119 -16.30 -13.33 -1.96
CA VAL A 119 -15.36 -14.46 -1.90
C VAL A 119 -13.96 -13.96 -1.57
N VAL A 120 -13.51 -12.87 -2.18
CA VAL A 120 -12.22 -12.24 -1.85
C VAL A 120 -12.20 -11.78 -0.38
N ALA A 121 -13.28 -11.19 0.13
CA ALA A 121 -13.40 -10.80 1.53
C ALA A 121 -13.32 -12.01 2.48
N GLU A 122 -13.96 -13.13 2.13
CA GLU A 122 -13.81 -14.40 2.87
C GLU A 122 -12.36 -14.88 2.88
N GLY A 123 -11.63 -14.75 1.76
CA GLY A 123 -10.21 -15.06 1.69
C GLY A 123 -9.35 -14.20 2.59
N LEU A 124 -9.67 -12.91 2.74
CA LEU A 124 -8.99 -12.02 3.68
C LEU A 124 -9.21 -12.49 5.12
N GLU A 125 -10.43 -12.87 5.49
CA GLU A 125 -10.71 -13.43 6.82
C GLU A 125 -10.01 -14.78 7.04
N ALA A 126 -10.03 -15.67 6.04
CA ALA A 126 -9.36 -16.97 6.08
C ALA A 126 -7.83 -16.85 6.22
N SER A 127 -7.23 -15.73 5.79
CA SER A 127 -5.79 -15.49 5.95
C SER A 127 -5.37 -15.17 7.40
N LYS A 128 -6.28 -14.59 8.21
CA LYS A 128 -5.94 -14.04 9.53
C LYS A 128 -5.40 -15.09 10.51
N PRO A 129 -5.98 -16.30 10.65
CA PRO A 129 -5.44 -17.31 11.57
C PRO A 129 -3.99 -17.72 11.23
N PHE A 130 -3.66 -17.79 9.94
CA PHE A 130 -2.29 -18.10 9.50
C PHE A 130 -1.33 -16.95 9.80
N ILE A 131 -1.74 -15.70 9.55
CA ILE A 131 -0.96 -14.51 9.92
C ILE A 131 -0.71 -14.48 11.43
N ALA A 132 -1.73 -14.77 12.25
CA ALA A 132 -1.61 -14.83 13.71
C ALA A 132 -0.60 -15.90 14.15
N ALA A 133 -0.66 -17.10 13.56
CA ALA A 133 0.29 -18.17 13.84
C ALA A 133 1.73 -17.77 13.48
N LEU A 134 1.94 -17.17 12.31
CA LEU A 134 3.24 -16.67 11.85
C LEU A 134 3.79 -15.57 12.77
N CYS A 135 2.94 -14.63 13.18
CA CYS A 135 3.32 -13.57 14.12
C CYS A 135 3.71 -14.16 15.49
N THR A 136 2.93 -15.12 16.00
CA THR A 136 3.17 -15.78 17.29
C THR A 136 4.52 -16.50 17.28
N ALA A 137 4.80 -17.27 16.22
CA ALA A 137 6.10 -17.95 16.08
C ALA A 137 7.28 -16.97 16.06
N GLN A 138 7.13 -15.82 15.39
CA GLN A 138 8.14 -14.77 15.38
C GLN A 138 8.30 -14.09 16.75
N GLN A 139 7.21 -13.89 17.50
CA GLN A 139 7.27 -13.38 18.88
C GLN A 139 8.01 -14.34 19.81
N GLU A 140 7.77 -15.65 19.69
CA GLU A 140 8.50 -16.67 20.45
C GLU A 140 10.00 -16.68 20.13
N LEU A 141 10.37 -16.48 18.86
CA LEU A 141 11.77 -16.31 18.45
C LEU A 141 12.36 -15.03 19.06
N ALA A 142 11.66 -13.90 18.98
CA ALA A 142 12.10 -12.63 19.52
C ALA A 142 12.29 -12.68 21.04
N ALA A 143 11.40 -13.36 21.77
CA ALA A 143 11.53 -13.55 23.21
C ALA A 143 12.83 -14.26 23.63
N LYS A 144 13.40 -15.09 22.74
CA LYS A 144 14.63 -15.85 22.99
C LYS A 144 15.89 -15.18 22.44
N ALA A 145 15.77 -14.40 21.37
CA ALA A 145 16.91 -13.97 20.56
C ALA A 145 16.93 -12.46 20.21
N SER A 146 15.89 -11.69 20.55
CA SER A 146 15.87 -10.27 20.20
C SER A 146 16.96 -9.50 20.94
N LYS A 147 17.67 -8.66 20.20
CA LYS A 147 18.50 -7.61 20.78
C LYS A 147 17.60 -6.61 21.53
N PRO A 148 18.11 -5.96 22.59
CA PRO A 148 17.42 -4.82 23.18
C PRO A 148 17.23 -3.74 22.11
N THR A 149 16.10 -3.03 22.16
CA THR A 149 15.85 -1.90 21.27
C THR A 149 16.93 -0.85 21.49
N GLY A 150 17.65 -0.50 20.42
CA GLY A 150 18.67 0.54 20.45
C GLY A 150 18.07 1.93 20.66
N ASP A 151 18.91 2.88 21.05
CA ASP A 151 18.55 4.29 21.04
C ASP A 151 18.72 4.85 19.62
N PHE A 152 17.62 5.18 18.96
CA PHE A 152 17.60 5.72 17.61
C PHE A 152 17.10 7.15 17.62
N PRO A 153 17.88 8.11 17.09
CA PRO A 153 17.41 9.49 16.99
C PRO A 153 16.23 9.55 16.01
N LEU A 154 15.14 10.17 16.47
CA LEU A 154 13.96 10.43 15.66
C LEU A 154 13.97 11.86 15.15
N PHE A 155 13.64 12.01 13.88
CA PHE A 155 13.55 13.29 13.18
C PHE A 155 12.11 13.49 12.70
N PRO A 156 11.18 13.81 13.61
CA PRO A 156 9.81 14.12 13.22
C PRO A 156 9.82 15.29 12.21
N PRO A 157 8.86 15.32 11.28
CA PRO A 157 8.85 16.32 10.21
C PRO A 157 8.62 17.75 10.71
N TYR A 158 8.01 17.92 11.89
CA TYR A 158 7.77 19.18 12.57
C TYR A 158 7.46 18.91 14.05
N GLN A 159 7.64 19.90 14.90
CA GLN A 159 7.14 19.89 16.29
C GLN A 159 5.76 20.55 16.39
N SER A 160 5.08 20.34 17.52
CA SER A 160 3.72 20.85 17.74
C SER A 160 3.62 22.37 17.71
N ASP A 161 4.61 23.09 18.23
CA ASP A 161 4.65 24.56 18.23
C ASP A 161 4.62 25.15 16.81
N VAL A 162 5.40 24.57 15.89
CA VAL A 162 5.37 24.95 14.47
C VAL A 162 4.03 24.59 13.83
N PHE A 163 3.48 23.42 14.14
CA PHE A 163 2.18 23.02 13.61
C PHE A 163 1.07 23.99 14.06
N ASP A 164 1.05 24.36 15.34
CA ASP A 164 0.04 25.26 15.89
C ASP A 164 0.14 26.66 15.28
N ALA A 165 1.36 27.20 15.14
CA ALA A 165 1.59 28.48 14.48
C ALA A 165 1.19 28.47 13.00
N VAL A 166 1.56 27.41 12.27
CA VAL A 166 1.15 27.22 10.87
C VAL A 166 -0.36 27.07 10.76
N ALA A 167 -1.01 26.31 11.65
CA ALA A 167 -2.45 26.16 11.67
C ALA A 167 -3.15 27.50 11.90
N SER A 168 -2.70 28.29 12.88
CA SER A 168 -3.25 29.63 13.12
C SER A 168 -3.12 30.55 11.92
N ALA A 169 -1.98 30.55 11.22
CA ALA A 169 -1.74 31.40 10.06
C ALA A 169 -2.47 30.92 8.78
N ALA A 170 -2.57 29.60 8.59
CA ALA A 170 -2.98 29.01 7.32
C ALA A 170 -4.46 28.60 7.27
N GLN A 171 -5.15 28.38 8.40
CA GLN A 171 -6.43 27.66 8.43
C GLN A 171 -7.49 28.24 7.47
N ILE A 172 -7.70 29.55 7.51
CA ILE A 172 -8.70 30.25 6.67
C ILE A 172 -8.28 30.23 5.19
N PRO A 173 -7.12 30.78 4.80
CA PRO A 173 -6.73 30.84 3.39
C PRO A 173 -6.54 29.45 2.76
N LEU A 174 -6.09 28.46 3.54
CA LEU A 174 -6.02 27.07 3.09
C LEU A 174 -7.41 26.50 2.80
N ASN A 175 -8.39 26.73 3.68
CA ASN A 175 -9.74 26.22 3.47
C ASN A 175 -10.37 26.81 2.20
N GLU A 176 -10.17 28.09 1.93
CA GLU A 176 -10.59 28.74 0.69
C GLU A 176 -9.90 28.12 -0.53
N ALA A 177 -8.58 27.97 -0.50
CA ALA A 177 -7.83 27.35 -1.59
C ALA A 177 -8.31 25.92 -1.90
N LEU A 178 -8.65 25.15 -0.86
CA LEU A 178 -9.15 23.77 -1.00
C LEU A 178 -10.57 23.69 -1.58
N THR A 179 -11.28 24.80 -1.80
CA THR A 179 -12.57 24.81 -2.52
C THR A 179 -12.39 24.85 -4.05
N ILE A 180 -11.19 25.18 -4.53
CA ILE A 180 -10.87 25.29 -5.96
C ILE A 180 -10.75 23.89 -6.57
N ALA A 181 -11.64 23.55 -7.50
CA ALA A 181 -11.65 22.24 -8.14
C ALA A 181 -10.51 22.06 -9.16
N GLY A 182 -10.21 23.11 -9.95
CA GLY A 182 -9.16 23.09 -10.97
C GLY A 182 -7.77 22.88 -10.37
N LYS A 183 -7.04 21.86 -10.82
CA LYS A 183 -5.74 21.49 -10.25
C LYS A 183 -4.71 22.62 -10.30
N ALA A 184 -4.47 23.18 -11.49
CA ALA A 184 -3.47 24.22 -11.68
C ALA A 184 -3.79 25.50 -10.88
N GLU A 185 -5.06 25.91 -10.88
CA GLU A 185 -5.54 27.06 -10.11
C GLU A 185 -5.41 26.82 -8.60
N ARG A 186 -5.80 25.63 -8.13
CA ARG A 186 -5.65 25.23 -6.73
C ARG A 186 -4.19 25.17 -6.30
N GLU A 187 -3.32 24.58 -7.11
CA GLU A 187 -1.88 24.50 -6.82
C GLU A 187 -1.25 25.90 -6.73
N SER A 188 -1.56 26.78 -7.69
CA SER A 188 -1.13 28.19 -7.63
C SER A 188 -1.59 28.86 -6.34
N LYS A 189 -2.87 28.67 -5.96
CA LYS A 189 -3.40 29.27 -4.73
C LYS A 189 -2.75 28.68 -3.48
N LEU A 190 -2.53 27.37 -3.43
CA LEU A 190 -1.87 26.72 -2.31
C LEU A 190 -0.42 27.18 -2.14
N ASP A 191 0.29 27.45 -3.24
CA ASP A 191 1.64 28.01 -3.21
C ASP A 191 1.66 29.46 -2.71
N GLU A 192 0.69 30.29 -3.11
CA GLU A 192 0.50 31.63 -2.54
C GLU A 192 0.27 31.57 -1.03
N VAL A 193 -0.65 30.71 -0.58
CA VAL A 193 -0.96 30.55 0.86
C VAL A 193 0.27 30.08 1.62
N LYS A 194 1.02 29.11 1.05
CA LYS A 194 2.24 28.61 1.67
C LYS A 194 3.32 29.70 1.80
N ALA A 195 3.48 30.54 0.78
CA ALA A 195 4.41 31.66 0.82
C ALA A 195 4.01 32.68 1.90
N GLN A 196 2.72 33.03 1.99
CA GLN A 196 2.20 33.93 3.03
C GLN A 196 2.42 33.37 4.44
N VAL A 197 2.17 32.09 4.64
CA VAL A 197 2.41 31.42 5.94
C VAL A 197 3.88 31.46 6.29
N LEU A 198 4.76 31.17 5.33
CA LEU A 198 6.21 31.23 5.54
C LEU A 198 6.65 32.64 5.97
N GLU A 199 6.16 33.67 5.30
CA GLU A 199 6.46 35.07 5.64
C GLU A 199 6.00 35.42 7.06
N GLN A 200 4.80 34.97 7.48
CA GLN A 200 4.24 35.29 8.80
C GLN A 200 4.93 34.60 9.98
N VAL A 201 5.43 33.38 9.79
CA VAL A 201 5.92 32.54 10.90
C VAL A 201 7.42 32.27 10.86
N SER A 202 8.12 32.58 9.77
CA SER A 202 9.56 32.28 9.61
C SER A 202 10.42 32.88 10.71
N ASP A 203 10.19 34.13 11.10
CA ASP A 203 10.95 34.81 12.16
C ASP A 203 10.85 34.11 13.53
N GLN A 204 9.73 33.42 13.79
CA GLN A 204 9.52 32.68 15.06
C GLN A 204 10.28 31.35 15.08
N PHE A 205 10.66 30.84 13.90
CA PHE A 205 11.20 29.49 13.71
C PHE A 205 12.48 29.50 12.86
N ALA A 206 13.34 30.50 13.04
CA ALA A 206 14.62 30.59 12.35
C ALA A 206 15.45 29.29 12.53
N GLY A 207 15.90 28.71 11.42
CA GLY A 207 16.61 27.42 11.36
C GLY A 207 15.70 26.18 11.34
N ARG A 208 14.37 26.35 11.36
CA ARG A 208 13.35 25.29 11.34
C ARG A 208 12.38 25.44 10.16
N GLU A 209 12.80 26.09 9.09
CA GLU A 209 11.94 26.43 7.93
C GLU A 209 11.38 25.19 7.23
N LYS A 210 12.12 24.07 7.27
CA LYS A 210 11.66 22.79 6.74
C LYS A 210 10.44 22.25 7.50
N GLU A 211 10.33 22.54 8.80
CA GLU A 211 9.20 22.13 9.62
C GLU A 211 7.93 22.87 9.20
N ILE A 212 8.01 24.15 8.84
CA ILE A 212 6.87 24.96 8.40
C ILE A 212 6.22 24.32 7.17
N GLY A 213 7.03 23.98 6.16
CA GLY A 213 6.53 23.33 4.94
C GLY A 213 5.94 21.95 5.19
N ALA A 214 6.49 21.19 6.15
CA ALA A 214 5.97 19.87 6.52
C ALA A 214 4.67 19.97 7.33
N ALA A 215 4.59 20.91 8.27
CA ALA A 215 3.40 21.23 9.04
C ALA A 215 2.27 21.72 8.13
N PHE A 216 2.57 22.58 7.16
CA PHE A 216 1.59 23.04 6.18
C PHE A 216 0.99 21.87 5.39
N ARG A 217 1.83 20.95 4.89
CA ARG A 217 1.36 19.72 4.22
C ARG A 217 0.51 18.84 5.12
N ALA A 218 0.89 18.69 6.39
CA ALA A 218 0.13 17.91 7.36
C ALA A 218 -1.24 18.54 7.67
N LEU A 219 -1.30 19.87 7.79
CA LEU A 219 -2.53 20.63 7.91
C LEU A 219 -3.41 20.47 6.67
N THR A 220 -2.85 20.59 5.46
CA THR A 220 -3.57 20.33 4.21
C THR A 220 -4.16 18.93 4.20
N LYS A 221 -3.38 17.91 4.56
CA LYS A 221 -3.85 16.52 4.68
C LYS A 221 -5.00 16.40 5.69
N LYS A 222 -4.91 17.06 6.84
CA LYS A 222 -5.95 17.08 7.88
C LYS A 222 -7.23 17.72 7.36
N SER A 223 -7.15 18.91 6.77
CA SER A 223 -8.31 19.65 6.24
C SER A 223 -9.01 18.88 5.11
N VAL A 224 -8.25 18.31 4.17
CA VAL A 224 -8.83 17.49 3.08
C VAL A 224 -9.56 16.27 3.63
N ARG A 225 -8.95 15.54 4.57
CA ARG A 225 -9.59 14.37 5.21
C ARG A 225 -10.86 14.76 5.95
N GLN A 226 -10.84 15.88 6.68
CA GLN A 226 -12.01 16.37 7.40
C GLN A 226 -13.15 16.65 6.42
N ARG A 227 -12.90 17.38 5.33
CA ARG A 227 -13.94 17.72 4.34
C ARG A 227 -14.47 16.51 3.58
N ILE A 228 -13.65 15.48 3.33
CA ILE A 228 -14.14 14.21 2.78
C ILE A 228 -15.16 13.57 3.74
N LEU A 229 -14.91 13.61 5.06
CA LEU A 229 -15.77 12.99 6.06
C LEU A 229 -17.02 13.83 6.38
N THR A 230 -16.92 15.15 6.41
CA THR A 230 -18.03 16.05 6.79
C THR A 230 -18.85 16.48 5.59
N ASP A 231 -18.17 16.93 4.54
CA ASP A 231 -18.81 17.61 3.40
C ASP A 231 -19.05 16.63 2.24
N HIS A 232 -18.56 15.39 2.33
CA HIS A 232 -18.59 14.37 1.27
C HIS A 232 -17.95 14.87 -0.05
N PHE A 233 -16.99 15.79 0.11
CA PHE A 233 -16.30 16.51 -0.95
C PHE A 233 -14.88 15.98 -1.13
N ARG A 234 -14.43 15.83 -2.36
CA ARG A 234 -13.03 15.57 -2.69
C ARG A 234 -12.37 16.83 -3.24
N ILE A 235 -11.06 16.93 -3.05
CA ILE A 235 -10.25 18.11 -3.38
C ILE A 235 -10.44 18.62 -4.82
N ASP A 236 -10.77 17.74 -5.76
CA ASP A 236 -11.01 18.05 -7.18
C ASP A 236 -12.49 18.29 -7.54
N GLY A 237 -13.34 18.51 -6.54
CA GLY A 237 -14.76 18.85 -6.72
C GLY A 237 -15.70 17.66 -6.86
N ARG A 238 -15.17 16.42 -6.88
CA ARG A 238 -15.97 15.20 -7.06
C ARG A 238 -16.62 14.71 -5.76
N GLY A 239 -17.72 13.99 -5.90
CA GLY A 239 -18.29 13.14 -4.86
C GLY A 239 -17.46 11.86 -4.63
N VAL A 240 -17.75 11.17 -3.54
CA VAL A 240 -16.99 9.98 -3.08
C VAL A 240 -17.07 8.79 -4.06
N THR A 241 -18.11 8.73 -4.89
CA THR A 241 -18.32 7.67 -5.90
C THR A 241 -17.98 8.10 -7.33
N ASP A 242 -17.71 9.38 -7.57
CA ASP A 242 -17.56 9.89 -8.94
C ASP A 242 -16.22 9.45 -9.54
N ILE A 243 -16.30 8.94 -10.77
CA ILE A 243 -15.14 8.64 -11.61
C ILE A 243 -14.75 9.93 -12.37
N ARG A 244 -13.45 10.13 -12.63
CA ARG A 244 -12.98 11.23 -13.50
C ARG A 244 -13.46 10.99 -14.93
N SER A 245 -13.47 12.04 -15.75
CA SER A 245 -13.75 11.93 -17.18
C SER A 245 -12.97 10.78 -17.82
N LEU A 246 -13.68 9.93 -18.56
CA LEU A 246 -13.13 8.77 -19.25
C LEU A 246 -13.06 9.04 -20.75
N SER A 247 -11.96 8.65 -21.37
CA SER A 247 -11.82 8.56 -22.82
C SER A 247 -11.14 7.24 -23.17
N ALA A 248 -11.60 6.60 -24.24
CA ALA A 248 -11.01 5.38 -24.75
C ALA A 248 -11.03 5.43 -26.28
N GLU A 249 -9.86 5.26 -26.87
CA GLU A 249 -9.68 5.27 -28.32
C GLU A 249 -8.77 4.11 -28.72
N VAL A 250 -9.00 3.54 -29.91
CA VAL A 250 -8.21 2.43 -30.48
C VAL A 250 -7.66 2.83 -31.84
N ALA A 251 -6.62 2.12 -32.29
CA ALA A 251 -5.97 2.34 -33.59
C ALA A 251 -5.38 3.75 -33.77
N ILE A 252 -4.82 4.31 -32.68
CA ILE A 252 -4.28 5.68 -32.67
C ILE A 252 -2.85 5.81 -33.19
N ILE A 253 -2.06 4.72 -33.16
CA ILE A 253 -0.70 4.68 -33.69
C ILE A 253 -0.68 3.90 -35.01
N PRO A 254 -0.19 4.49 -36.12
CA PRO A 254 -0.08 3.77 -37.39
C PRO A 254 0.98 2.66 -37.30
N ARG A 255 0.81 1.60 -38.12
CA ARG A 255 1.72 0.44 -38.30
C ARG A 255 1.79 -0.57 -37.15
N THR A 256 1.39 -0.23 -35.93
CA THR A 256 1.34 -1.20 -34.81
C THR A 256 0.29 -2.29 -35.08
N HIS A 257 0.48 -3.51 -34.55
CA HIS A 257 -0.56 -4.54 -34.64
C HIS A 257 -1.83 -4.16 -33.88
N GLY A 258 -1.67 -3.51 -32.72
CA GLY A 258 -2.76 -2.88 -31.99
C GLY A 258 -2.26 -1.68 -31.20
N SER A 259 -3.10 -0.67 -31.04
CA SER A 259 -2.83 0.46 -30.16
C SER A 259 -4.12 0.97 -29.53
N ALA A 260 -4.01 1.50 -28.31
CA ALA A 260 -5.12 2.11 -27.58
C ALA A 260 -4.62 3.28 -26.72
N LEU A 261 -5.45 4.32 -26.62
CA LEU A 261 -5.28 5.41 -25.67
C LEU A 261 -6.42 5.35 -24.65
N PHE A 262 -6.08 5.24 -23.38
CA PHE A 262 -7.04 5.30 -22.29
C PHE A 262 -6.72 6.50 -21.40
N GLU A 263 -7.74 7.31 -21.12
CA GLU A 263 -7.64 8.44 -20.21
C GLU A 263 -8.68 8.34 -19.09
N ARG A 264 -8.24 8.68 -17.89
CA ARG A 264 -9.10 8.84 -16.72
C ARG A 264 -8.67 10.08 -15.93
N GLY A 265 -9.23 11.23 -16.29
CA GLY A 265 -8.72 12.55 -15.89
C GLY A 265 -7.31 12.78 -16.45
N GLU A 266 -6.39 13.29 -15.62
CA GLU A 266 -4.99 13.49 -16.03
C GLU A 266 -4.15 12.20 -16.15
N THR A 267 -4.71 11.04 -15.81
CA THR A 267 -4.04 9.75 -16.03
C THR A 267 -4.26 9.34 -17.49
N GLN A 268 -3.20 9.32 -18.28
CA GLN A 268 -3.21 8.89 -19.68
C GLN A 268 -2.27 7.69 -19.86
N ILE A 269 -2.76 6.64 -20.52
CA ILE A 269 -2.02 5.41 -20.81
C ILE A 269 -2.10 5.12 -22.30
N LEU A 270 -0.94 5.01 -22.95
CA LEU A 270 -0.83 4.50 -24.31
C LEU A 270 -0.43 3.02 -24.27
N GLY A 271 -1.34 2.15 -24.68
CA GLY A 271 -1.08 0.73 -24.88
C GLY A 271 -0.72 0.44 -26.33
N VAL A 272 0.33 -0.36 -26.55
CA VAL A 272 0.73 -0.83 -27.88
C VAL A 272 0.91 -2.35 -27.82
N THR A 273 0.21 -3.06 -28.70
CA THR A 273 0.30 -4.51 -28.83
C THR A 273 1.18 -4.86 -30.01
N THR A 274 2.15 -5.75 -29.76
CA THR A 274 2.96 -6.40 -30.78
C THR A 274 2.70 -7.90 -30.70
N LEU A 275 2.67 -8.55 -31.86
CA LEU A 275 2.46 -9.99 -31.99
C LEU A 275 3.65 -10.52 -32.77
N ASP A 276 4.22 -11.62 -32.31
CA ASP A 276 5.31 -12.29 -33.00
C ASP A 276 5.15 -13.81 -32.83
N MET A 277 6.02 -14.57 -33.46
CA MET A 277 6.12 -16.01 -33.30
C MET A 277 6.38 -16.37 -31.83
N VAL A 278 5.86 -17.52 -31.39
CA VAL A 278 6.04 -18.05 -30.03
C VAL A 278 7.52 -18.12 -29.60
N LYS A 279 8.45 -18.31 -30.55
CA LYS A 279 9.90 -18.30 -30.29
C LYS A 279 10.44 -16.97 -29.74
N MET A 280 9.67 -15.89 -29.83
CA MET A 280 10.01 -14.57 -29.30
C MET A 280 9.49 -14.36 -27.87
N ALA A 281 8.77 -15.33 -27.30
CA ALA A 281 8.41 -15.30 -25.88
C ALA A 281 9.69 -15.20 -25.03
N GLN A 282 9.65 -14.36 -24.00
CA GLN A 282 10.77 -14.19 -23.09
C GLN A 282 11.10 -15.52 -22.43
N GLN A 283 12.34 -15.98 -22.58
CA GLN A 283 12.86 -17.08 -21.79
C GLN A 283 13.41 -16.51 -20.49
N VAL A 284 13.01 -17.12 -19.37
CA VAL A 284 13.59 -16.86 -18.06
C VAL A 284 14.55 -18.01 -17.79
N ASP A 285 15.83 -17.71 -17.61
CA ASP A 285 16.90 -18.65 -17.31
C ASP A 285 17.03 -18.97 -15.82
#